data_AF-A0A2I1G988-F1
#
_entry.id   AF-A0A2I1G988-F1
#
_cell.length_a   1.000
_cell.length_b   1.000
_cell.length_c   1.000
_cell.angle_alpha   90.00
_cell.angle_beta   90.00
_cell.angle_gamma   90.00
#
_symmetry.space_group_name_H-M   'P 1'
#
loop_
_entity.id
_entity.type
_entity.pdbx_description
1 polymer ?
#
loop_
_entity_poly.entity_id
_entity_poly.type
_entity_poly.pdbx_seq_one_letter_code
_entity_poly.pdbx_strand_id
1 'polypeptide(L)'
;MSTQQAKSSKGVLSKITGLQEPIVYNVKVFNEIAKEVYTKENLGPPNKAQISEAWENLKSIRWKNFSDLGPNDFLKFGIRSIEVAGFFALGEIIGRFSIIGYNI
;
A
#
# COMPACT_ATOMS: atom_id res chain seq x y z
N MET A 1 6.42 -10.60 -50.57
CA MET A 1 5.56 -10.65 -49.36
C MET A 1 6.28 -10.30 -48.05
N SER A 2 7.62 -10.30 -47.96
CA SER A 2 8.37 -10.01 -46.71
C SER A 2 8.47 -8.52 -46.32
N THR A 3 8.38 -7.59 -47.27
CA THR A 3 8.57 -6.15 -47.04
C THR A 3 7.36 -5.42 -46.44
N GLN A 4 6.15 -5.94 -46.61
CA GLN A 4 4.93 -5.38 -45.98
C GLN A 4 4.81 -5.76 -44.50
N GLN A 5 5.17 -7.00 -44.14
CA GLN A 5 5.20 -7.42 -42.73
C GLN A 5 6.21 -6.60 -41.92
N ALA A 6 7.41 -6.35 -42.47
CA ALA A 6 8.43 -5.52 -41.83
C ALA A 6 8.00 -4.05 -41.61
N LYS A 7 7.16 -3.48 -42.48
CA LYS A 7 6.61 -2.12 -42.30
C LYS A 7 5.51 -2.08 -41.23
N SER A 8 4.66 -3.10 -41.17
CA SER A 8 3.59 -3.23 -40.17
C SER A 8 4.18 -3.43 -38.75
N SER A 9 5.19 -4.29 -38.60
CA SER A 9 5.91 -4.48 -37.33
C SER A 9 6.59 -3.19 -36.86
N LYS A 10 7.19 -2.41 -37.77
CA LYS A 10 7.78 -1.10 -37.44
C LYS A 10 6.72 -0.06 -36.99
N GLY A 11 5.53 -0.07 -37.59
CA GLY A 11 4.42 0.80 -37.21
C GLY A 11 3.77 0.43 -35.87
N VAL A 12 3.77 -0.86 -35.50
CA VAL A 12 3.33 -1.32 -34.17
C VAL A 12 4.40 -0.98 -33.11
N LEU A 13 5.69 -1.22 -33.41
CA LEU A 13 6.78 -0.79 -32.53
C LEU A 13 6.73 0.72 -32.28
N SER A 14 6.54 1.54 -33.33
CA SER A 14 6.49 3.00 -33.18
C SER A 14 5.32 3.50 -32.34
N LYS A 15 4.18 2.77 -32.36
CA LYS A 15 3.03 3.05 -31.49
C LYS A 15 3.31 2.65 -30.04
N ILE A 16 3.96 1.51 -29.82
CA ILE A 16 4.34 1.06 -28.46
C ILE A 16 5.38 2.01 -27.86
N THR A 17 6.38 2.45 -28.63
CA THR A 17 7.35 3.46 -28.17
C THR A 17 6.69 4.81 -27.92
N GLY A 18 5.67 5.17 -28.71
CA GLY A 18 4.87 6.39 -28.48
C GLY A 18 4.02 6.35 -27.21
N LEU A 19 3.64 5.16 -26.72
CA LEU A 19 2.94 4.98 -25.43
C LEU A 19 3.89 4.93 -24.23
N GLN A 20 5.18 4.70 -24.45
CA GLN A 20 6.15 4.65 -23.36
C GLN A 20 6.32 6.00 -22.68
N GLU A 21 6.37 7.09 -23.46
CA GLU A 21 6.52 8.45 -22.92
C GLU A 21 5.41 8.85 -21.94
N PRO A 22 4.10 8.72 -22.27
CA PRO A 22 3.03 9.05 -21.32
C PRO A 22 2.98 8.11 -20.12
N ILE A 23 3.29 6.81 -20.29
CA ILE A 23 3.36 5.87 -19.17
C ILE A 23 4.48 6.27 -18.20
N VAL A 24 5.68 6.53 -18.71
CA VAL A 24 6.83 6.93 -17.90
C VAL A 24 6.54 8.25 -17.19
N TYR A 25 5.92 9.22 -17.87
CA TYR A 25 5.51 10.48 -17.24
C TYR A 25 4.51 10.24 -16.11
N ASN A 26 3.45 9.46 -16.34
CA ASN A 26 2.44 9.18 -15.31
C ASN A 26 3.02 8.43 -14.12
N VAL A 27 3.94 7.49 -14.34
CA VAL A 27 4.65 6.78 -13.26
C VAL A 27 5.52 7.74 -12.45
N LYS A 28 6.19 8.69 -13.09
CA LYS A 28 6.99 9.71 -12.39
C LYS A 28 6.10 10.61 -11.53
N VAL A 29 4.99 11.11 -12.08
CA VAL A 29 4.03 11.93 -11.33
C VAL A 29 3.47 11.15 -10.14
N PHE A 30 3.06 9.90 -10.37
CA PHE A 30 2.59 9.02 -9.31
C PHE A 30 3.65 8.81 -8.20
N ASN A 31 4.92 8.67 -8.56
CA ASN A 31 6.01 8.52 -7.59
C ASN A 31 6.17 9.78 -6.72
N GLU A 32 6.13 10.97 -7.31
CA GLU A 32 6.20 12.22 -6.53
C GLU A 32 4.99 12.39 -5.60
N ILE A 33 3.79 12.05 -6.06
CA ILE A 33 2.59 12.03 -5.22
C ILE A 33 2.75 11.02 -4.07
N ALA A 34 3.24 9.82 -4.36
CA ALA A 34 3.44 8.79 -3.35
C ALA A 34 4.45 9.22 -2.27
N LYS A 35 5.54 9.91 -2.64
CA LYS A 35 6.51 10.47 -1.69
C LYS A 35 5.89 11.54 -0.80
N GLU A 36 5.09 12.41 -1.38
CA GLU A 36 4.40 13.47 -0.65
C GLU A 36 3.44 12.88 0.40
N VAL A 37 2.62 11.92 -0.01
CA VAL A 37 1.69 11.20 0.89
C VAL A 37 2.47 10.46 1.98
N TYR A 38 3.55 9.75 1.62
CA TYR A 38 4.38 9.04 2.59
C TYR A 38 4.91 9.96 3.70
N THR A 39 5.33 11.17 3.33
CA THR A 39 5.87 12.15 4.28
C THR A 39 4.76 12.85 5.07
N LYS A 40 3.68 13.28 4.42
CA LYS A 40 2.57 14.01 5.07
C LYS A 40 1.78 13.13 6.02
N GLU A 41 1.47 11.91 5.62
CA GLU A 41 0.72 10.95 6.43
C GLU A 41 1.59 10.22 7.46
N ASN A 42 2.88 10.57 7.57
CA ASN A 42 3.83 9.93 8.48
C ASN A 42 3.77 8.40 8.41
N LEU A 43 3.75 7.84 7.19
CA LEU A 43 3.67 6.39 6.96
C LEU A 43 4.95 5.63 7.35
N GLY A 44 6.01 6.38 7.67
CA GLY A 44 7.24 5.82 8.20
C GLY A 44 7.09 5.27 9.62
N PRO A 45 8.08 4.50 10.11
CA PRO A 45 8.07 4.02 11.47
C PRO A 45 8.05 5.18 12.48
N PRO A 46 7.21 5.10 13.52
CA PRO A 46 7.07 6.17 14.51
C PRO A 46 8.33 6.31 15.39
N ASN A 47 8.48 7.48 16.02
CA ASN A 47 9.54 7.75 16.99
C ASN A 47 9.31 7.01 18.32
N LYS A 48 10.37 6.77 19.09
CA LYS A 48 10.33 6.09 20.40
C LYS A 48 9.34 6.74 21.38
N ALA A 49 9.22 8.06 21.35
CA ALA A 49 8.26 8.79 22.17
C ALA A 49 6.80 8.43 21.83
N GLN A 50 6.47 8.35 20.54
CA GLN A 50 5.13 7.98 20.06
C GLN A 50 4.80 6.53 20.40
N ILE A 51 5.79 5.63 20.34
CA ILE A 51 5.62 4.24 20.77
C ILE A 51 5.31 4.17 22.27
N SER A 52 6.05 4.92 23.09
CA SER A 52 5.79 4.99 24.54
C SER A 52 4.40 5.53 24.83
N GLU A 53 3.98 6.58 24.14
CA GLU A 53 2.65 7.17 24.28
C GLU A 53 1.55 6.16 23.90
N ALA A 54 1.69 5.47 22.78
CA ALA A 54 0.75 4.44 22.35
C ALA A 54 0.64 3.30 23.39
N TRP A 55 1.75 2.93 24.04
CA TRP A 55 1.77 1.91 25.08
C TRP A 55 1.05 2.36 26.36
N GLU A 56 1.26 3.60 26.80
CA GLU A 56 0.54 4.15 27.94
C GLU A 56 -0.97 4.29 27.65
N ASN A 57 -1.32 4.72 26.43
CA ASN A 57 -2.72 4.75 25.98
C ASN A 57 -3.35 3.36 26.02
N LEU A 58 -2.65 2.32 25.55
CA LEU A 58 -3.13 0.94 25.60
C LEU A 58 -3.37 0.46 27.04
N LYS A 59 -2.44 0.76 27.98
CA LYS A 59 -2.60 0.40 29.40
C LYS A 59 -3.80 1.10 30.05
N SER A 60 -4.11 2.31 29.62
CA SER A 60 -5.21 3.11 30.17
C SER A 60 -6.60 2.62 29.74
N ILE A 61 -6.69 1.70 28.77
CA ILE A 61 -7.96 1.13 28.29
C ILE A 61 -8.63 0.36 29.43
N ARG A 62 -9.66 0.96 30.03
CA ARG A 62 -10.56 0.26 30.94
C ARG A 62 -11.66 -0.45 30.14
N TRP A 63 -11.76 -1.76 30.34
CA TRP A 63 -12.76 -2.66 29.76
C TRP A 63 -14.22 -2.33 30.13
N LYS A 64 -14.47 -1.27 30.92
CA LYS A 64 -15.79 -0.90 31.42
C LYS A 64 -16.67 -0.14 30.43
N ASN A 65 -16.11 0.37 29.33
CA ASN A 65 -16.83 1.27 28.41
C ASN A 65 -17.33 0.57 27.12
N PHE A 66 -17.20 -0.76 27.00
CA PHE A 66 -17.66 -1.48 25.80
C PHE A 66 -19.17 -1.40 25.58
N SER A 67 -19.94 -1.25 26.65
CA SER A 67 -21.41 -1.09 26.62
C SER A 67 -21.86 0.31 26.16
N ASP A 68 -20.97 1.30 26.15
CA ASP A 68 -21.28 2.68 25.71
C ASP A 68 -20.88 2.94 24.25
N LEU A 69 -20.33 1.94 23.56
CA LEU A 69 -19.88 2.07 22.17
C LEU A 69 -21.08 2.04 21.21
N GLY A 70 -21.15 3.04 20.35
CA GLY A 70 -22.18 3.09 19.31
C GLY A 70 -21.90 2.12 18.16
N PRO A 71 -22.89 1.86 17.28
CA PRO A 71 -22.71 1.03 16.09
C PRO A 71 -21.56 1.52 15.17
N ASN A 72 -21.35 2.84 15.11
CA ASN A 72 -20.31 3.46 14.32
C ASN A 72 -18.90 3.19 14.87
N ASP A 73 -18.75 3.05 16.19
CA ASP A 73 -17.45 2.78 16.81
C ASP A 73 -17.03 1.34 16.58
N PHE A 74 -17.99 0.42 16.61
CA PHE A 74 -17.75 -0.98 16.24
C PHE A 74 -17.30 -1.11 14.78
N LEU A 75 -17.93 -0.37 13.86
CA LEU A 75 -17.53 -0.38 12.45
C LEU A 75 -16.10 0.14 12.27
N LYS A 76 -15.75 1.25 12.92
CA LYS A 76 -14.38 1.81 12.88
C LYS A 76 -13.37 0.82 13.44
N PHE A 77 -13.68 0.18 14.57
CA PHE A 77 -12.81 -0.83 15.16
C PHE A 77 -12.64 -2.04 14.23
N GLY A 78 -13.74 -2.49 13.61
CA GLY A 78 -13.72 -3.56 12.61
C GLY A 78 -12.79 -3.22 11.44
N ILE A 79 -12.97 -2.07 10.81
CA ILE A 79 -12.12 -1.60 9.71
C ILE A 79 -10.66 -1.53 10.16
N ARG A 80 -10.39 -0.94 11.32
CA ARG A 80 -9.03 -0.80 11.86
C ARG A 80 -8.38 -2.15 12.16
N SER A 81 -9.14 -3.12 12.67
CA SER A 81 -8.63 -4.48 12.92
C SER A 81 -8.26 -5.21 11.63
N ILE A 82 -9.04 -5.01 10.56
CA ILE A 82 -8.77 -5.55 9.23
C ILE A 82 -7.50 -4.92 8.66
N GLU A 83 -7.31 -3.61 8.82
CA GLU A 83 -6.07 -2.93 8.41
C GLU A 83 -4.84 -3.52 9.12
N VAL A 84 -4.91 -3.74 10.44
CA VAL A 84 -3.81 -4.35 11.21
C VAL A 84 -3.53 -5.78 10.74
N ALA A 85 -4.56 -6.59 10.50
CA ALA A 85 -4.41 -7.94 9.96
C ALA A 85 -3.78 -7.92 8.55
N GLY A 86 -4.13 -6.92 7.73
CA GLY A 86 -3.52 -6.69 6.42
C GLY A 86 -2.03 -6.39 6.52
N PHE A 87 -1.62 -5.49 7.42
CA PHE A 87 -0.20 -5.20 7.67
C PHE A 87 0.57 -6.40 8.19
N PHE A 88 -0.03 -7.22 9.06
CA PHE A 88 0.57 -8.47 9.52
C PHE A 88 0.86 -9.42 8.35
N ALA A 89 -0.13 -9.66 7.48
CA ALA A 89 0.04 -10.52 6.31
C ALA A 89 1.08 -9.97 5.31
N LEU A 90 1.12 -8.65 5.10
CA LEU A 90 2.17 -8.00 4.31
C LEU A 90 3.57 -8.23 4.90
N GLY A 91 3.68 -8.16 6.23
CA GLY A 91 4.92 -8.50 6.94
C GLY A 91 5.34 -9.94 6.70
N GLU A 92 4.40 -10.90 6.74
CA GLU A 92 4.69 -12.30 6.41
C GLU A 92 5.13 -12.48 4.95
N ILE A 93 4.50 -11.80 3.99
CA ILE A 93 4.88 -11.83 2.57
C ILE A 93 6.32 -11.33 2.39
N ILE A 94 6.69 -10.23 3.04
CA ILE A 94 8.05 -9.68 2.99
C ILE A 94 9.04 -10.62 3.68
N GLY A 95 8.71 -11.11 4.88
CA GLY A 95 9.57 -12.00 5.66
C GLY A 95 9.84 -13.34 4.98
N ARG A 96 8.87 -13.86 4.22
CA ARG A 96 9.00 -15.12 3.48
C ARG A 96 9.42 -14.94 2.01
N PHE A 97 9.46 -13.70 1.50
CA PHE A 97 9.66 -13.35 0.10
C PHE A 97 8.80 -14.14 -0.90
N SER A 98 7.58 -14.51 -0.51
CA SER A 98 6.62 -15.25 -1.35
C SER A 98 5.24 -14.64 -1.22
N ILE A 99 4.62 -14.36 -2.37
CA ILE A 99 3.27 -13.80 -2.46
C ILE A 99 2.22 -14.90 -2.19
N ILE A 100 2.51 -16.14 -2.56
CA ILE A 100 1.60 -17.29 -2.40
C ILE A 100 2.32 -18.39 -1.63
N GLY A 101 1.86 -18.66 -0.40
CA GLY A 101 2.29 -19.82 0.38
C GLY A 101 3.79 -19.93 0.64
N TYR A 102 4.19 -21.02 1.29
CA TYR A 102 5.60 -21.44 1.27
C TYR A 102 5.83 -22.27 0.01
N ASN A 103 6.93 -21.99 -0.67
CA ASN A 103 7.43 -22.86 -1.74
C ASN A 103 8.01 -24.11 -1.06
N ILE A 104 7.17 -25.13 -0.89
CA ILE A 104 7.56 -26.47 -0.45
C ILE A 104 7.86 -27.36 -1.65
#